data_AF-A0A3N0WXP7-F1
#
_entry.id   AF-A0A3N0WXP7-F1
#
_cell.length_a   1.000
_cell.length_b   1.000
_cell.length_c   1.000
_cell.angle_alpha   90.00
_cell.angle_beta   90.00
_cell.angle_gamma   90.00
#
_symmetry.space_group_name_H-M   'P 1'
#
loop_
_entity.id
_entity.type
_entity.pdbx_description
1 polymer ?
#
loop_
_entity_poly.entity_id
_entity_poly.type
_entity_poly.pdbx_seq_one_letter_code
_entity_poly.pdbx_strand_id
1 'polypeptide(L)'
;MTQKTLSEFTDAELLLESKRTKYTQFMNAVLFGVMIGVATYSTVKNGFGILTFFPLLFIQMLVKNRSRKKAVDALVKERNLA
;
A
#
# COMPACT_ATOMS: atom_id res chain seq x y z
N MET A 1 -1.40 -15.94 11.51
CA MET A 1 -0.74 -14.80 12.17
C MET A 1 -1.77 -14.12 13.05
N THR A 2 -1.58 -14.17 14.36
CA THR A 2 -2.40 -13.43 15.32
C THR A 2 -2.25 -11.94 14.98
N GLN A 3 -3.31 -11.34 14.44
CA GLN A 3 -3.35 -9.91 14.18
C GLN A 3 -3.31 -9.23 15.56
N LYS A 4 -2.11 -8.91 16.07
CA LYS A 4 -1.99 -7.90 17.12
C LYS A 4 -2.77 -6.69 16.63
N THR A 5 -3.85 -6.38 17.32
CA THR A 5 -4.68 -5.23 17.00
C THR A 5 -3.75 -4.02 17.04
N LEU A 6 -3.79 -3.12 16.04
CA LEU A 6 -2.89 -1.94 16.01
C LEU A 6 -2.89 -1.16 17.35
N SER A 7 -3.97 -1.29 18.13
CA SER A 7 -4.16 -0.78 19.49
C SER A 7 -3.22 -1.38 20.56
N GLU A 8 -2.62 -2.55 20.33
CA GLU A 8 -1.69 -3.21 21.26
C GLU A 8 -0.23 -2.80 21.05
N PHE A 9 0.06 -1.99 20.02
CA PHE A 9 1.40 -1.47 19.82
C PHE A 9 1.74 -0.38 20.85
N THR A 10 2.99 -0.40 21.30
CA THR A 10 3.56 0.69 22.11
C THR A 10 3.74 1.95 21.27
N ASP A 11 3.88 3.12 21.91
CA ASP A 11 4.03 4.40 21.19
C ASP A 11 5.23 4.40 20.23
N ALA A 12 6.34 3.78 20.64
CA ALA A 12 7.53 3.63 19.80
C ALA A 12 7.31 2.70 18.60
N GLU A 13 6.57 1.60 18.78
CA GLU A 13 6.21 0.67 17.70
C GLU A 13 5.24 1.30 16.71
N LEU A 14 4.26 2.09 17.17
CA LEU A 14 3.33 2.84 16.30
C LEU A 14 4.06 3.85 15.42
N LEU A 15 5.01 4.61 16.00
CA LEU A 15 5.81 5.58 15.24
C LEU A 15 6.71 4.89 14.22
N LEU A 16 7.33 3.78 14.58
CA LEU A 16 8.17 2.99 13.66
C LEU A 16 7.34 2.39 12.52
N GLU A 17 6.16 1.86 12.83
CA GLU A 17 5.22 1.32 11.84
C GLU A 17 4.68 2.42 10.92
N SER A 18 4.42 3.63 11.42
CA SER A 18 4.02 4.77 10.57
C SER A 18 5.10 5.15 9.55
N LYS A 19 6.38 5.17 9.96
CA LYS A 19 7.52 5.43 9.07
C LYS A 19 7.69 4.32 8.05
N ARG A 20 7.58 3.05 8.46
CA ARG A 20 7.59 1.90 7.55
C ARG A 20 6.43 1.94 6.56
N THR A 21 5.25 2.35 7.01
CA THR A 21 4.06 2.48 6.16
C THR A 21 4.28 3.54 5.08
N LYS A 22 4.91 4.68 5.41
CA LYS A 22 5.28 5.71 4.41
C LYS A 22 6.24 5.18 3.35
N TYR A 23 7.30 4.48 3.77
CA TYR A 23 8.27 3.90 2.84
C TYR A 23 7.64 2.81 1.96
N THR A 24 6.84 1.93 2.56
CA THR A 24 6.09 0.90 1.83
C THR A 24 5.09 1.50 0.85
N GLN A 25 4.44 2.61 1.21
CA GLN A 25 3.55 3.33 0.31
C GLN A 25 4.30 3.87 -0.91
N PHE A 26 5.48 4.46 -0.71
CA PHE A 26 6.33 4.92 -1.81
C PHE A 26 6.74 3.77 -2.72
N MET A 27 7.24 2.67 -2.14
CA MET A 27 7.68 1.51 -2.93
C MET A 27 6.52 0.88 -3.70
N ASN A 28 5.34 0.78 -3.08
CA ASN A 28 4.13 0.35 -3.78
C ASN A 28 3.79 1.30 -4.92
N ALA A 29 3.82 2.62 -4.71
CA ALA A 29 3.55 3.59 -5.77
C ALA A 29 4.50 3.46 -6.96
N VAL A 30 5.80 3.25 -6.71
CA VAL A 30 6.79 2.97 -7.77
C VAL A 30 6.46 1.67 -8.51
N LEU A 31 6.19 0.58 -7.78
CA LEU A 31 5.85 -0.71 -8.37
C LEU A 31 4.59 -0.63 -9.24
N PHE A 32 3.54 0.03 -8.75
CA PHE A 32 2.31 0.27 -9.51
C PHE A 32 2.56 1.16 -10.73
N GLY A 33 3.39 2.19 -10.62
CA GLY A 33 3.78 3.04 -11.75
C GLY A 33 4.48 2.25 -12.86
N VAL A 34 5.44 1.40 -12.50
CA VAL A 34 6.12 0.50 -13.44
C VAL A 34 5.13 -0.49 -14.06
N MET A 35 4.26 -1.09 -13.24
CA MET A 35 3.29 -2.08 -13.69
C MET A 35 2.28 -1.48 -14.68
N ILE A 36 1.77 -0.27 -14.40
CA ILE A 36 0.89 0.46 -15.32
C ILE A 36 1.67 0.83 -16.58
N GLY A 37 2.89 1.34 -16.45
CA GLY A 37 3.72 1.72 -17.61
C GLY A 37 3.98 0.55 -18.55
N VAL A 38 4.35 -0.62 -18.02
CA VAL A 38 4.54 -1.86 -18.80
C VAL A 38 3.23 -2.33 -19.42
N ALA A 39 2.12 -2.30 -18.67
CA ALA A 39 0.80 -2.68 -19.19
C ALA A 39 0.38 -1.77 -20.35
N THR A 40 0.54 -0.45 -20.22
CA THR A 40 0.24 0.52 -21.27
C THR A 40 1.13 0.32 -22.50
N TYR A 41 2.46 0.22 -22.31
CA TYR A 41 3.40 -0.02 -23.41
C TYR A 41 3.09 -1.33 -24.16
N SER A 42 2.86 -2.42 -23.41
CA SER A 42 2.49 -3.71 -23.98
C SER A 42 1.17 -3.63 -24.74
N THR A 43 0.18 -2.89 -24.23
CA THR A 43 -1.13 -2.77 -24.89
C THR A 43 -1.02 -2.02 -26.21
N VAL A 44 -0.25 -0.93 -26.23
CA VAL A 44 -0.03 -0.13 -27.45
C VAL A 44 0.76 -0.92 -28.50
N LYS A 45 1.76 -1.72 -28.08
CA LYS A 45 2.66 -2.42 -29.01
C LYS A 45 2.15 -3.80 -29.45
N ASN A 46 1.58 -4.57 -28.53
CA ASN A 46 1.21 -5.98 -28.74
C ASN A 46 -0.31 -6.20 -28.74
N GLY A 47 -1.11 -5.13 -28.54
CA GLY A 47 -2.56 -5.22 -28.37
C GLY A 47 -2.98 -5.64 -26.95
N PHE A 48 -4.28 -5.85 -26.76
CA PHE A 48 -4.83 -6.29 -25.47
C PHE A 48 -4.37 -7.72 -25.15
N GLY A 49 -3.68 -7.88 -24.02
CA GLY A 49 -3.19 -9.17 -23.56
C GLY A 49 -3.24 -9.31 -22.04
N ILE A 50 -2.76 -10.43 -21.53
CA ILE A 50 -2.78 -10.74 -20.08
C ILE A 50 -2.09 -9.64 -19.26
N LEU A 51 -1.02 -9.04 -19.78
CA LEU A 51 -0.29 -7.93 -19.13
C LEU A 51 -1.13 -6.67 -18.96
N THR A 52 -2.15 -6.44 -19.80
CA THR A 52 -3.08 -5.31 -19.68
C THR A 52 -4.02 -5.47 -18.50
N PHE A 53 -4.42 -6.71 -18.19
CA PHE A 53 -5.29 -7.02 -17.05
C PHE A 53 -4.52 -7.29 -15.77
N PHE A 54 -3.21 -7.57 -15.87
CA PHE A 54 -2.33 -7.83 -14.73
C PHE A 54 -2.41 -6.76 -13.62
N PRO A 55 -2.41 -5.44 -13.92
CA PRO A 55 -2.60 -4.40 -12.90
C PRO A 55 -3.91 -4.52 -12.11
N LEU A 56 -4.97 -5.07 -12.72
CA LEU A 56 -6.30 -5.16 -12.10
C LEU A 56 -6.33 -6.14 -10.93
N LEU A 57 -5.50 -7.18 -10.97
CA LEU A 57 -5.39 -8.17 -9.88
C LEU A 57 -4.94 -7.52 -8.57
N PHE A 58 -4.21 -6.41 -8.65
CA PHE A 58 -3.65 -5.71 -7.49
C PHE A 58 -4.56 -4.61 -6.93
N ILE A 59 -5.76 -4.39 -7.50
CA ILE A 59 -6.72 -3.39 -6.99
C ILE A 59 -7.10 -3.68 -5.53
N GLN A 60 -7.28 -4.95 -5.19
CA GLN A 60 -7.68 -5.37 -3.83
C GLN A 60 -6.58 -5.05 -2.80
N MET A 61 -5.32 -5.18 -3.22
CA MET A 61 -4.15 -4.83 -2.43
C MET A 61 -4.09 -3.32 -2.18
N LEU A 62 -4.40 -2.49 -3.19
CA LEU A 62 -4.46 -1.03 -3.05
C LEU A 62 -5.48 -0.58 -2.00
N VAL A 63 -6.68 -1.16 -2.02
CA VAL A 63 -7.76 -0.83 -1.08
C VAL A 63 -7.35 -1.20 0.36
N LYS A 64 -6.84 -2.42 0.55
CA LYS A 64 -6.43 -2.92 1.86
C LYS A 64 -5.26 -2.12 2.45
N ASN A 65 -4.30 -1.73 1.61
CA ASN A 65 -3.15 -0.94 2.06
C ASN A 65 -3.55 0.48 2.49
N ARG A 66 -4.52 1.08 1.79
CA ARG A 66 -5.09 2.40 2.15
C ARG A 66 -5.84 2.35 3.48
N SER A 67 -6.63 1.29 3.70
CA SER A 67 -7.37 1.07 4.95
C SER A 67 -6.43 0.89 6.16
N ARG A 68 -5.39 0.06 6.03
CA ARG A 68 -4.38 -0.10 7.09
C ARG A 68 -3.67 1.20 7.45
N LYS A 69 -3.24 1.97 6.44
CA LYS A 69 -2.60 3.26 6.69
C LYS A 69 -3.53 4.20 7.47
N LYS A 70 -4.81 4.28 7.09
CA LYS A 70 -5.79 5.13 7.78
C LYS A 70 -5.97 4.70 9.23
N ALA A 71 -5.95 3.41 9.53
CA ALA A 71 -6.03 2.88 10.89
C ALA A 71 -4.77 3.24 11.72
N VAL A 72 -3.58 3.12 11.14
CA VAL A 72 -2.31 3.53 11.78
C VAL A 72 -2.31 5.04 12.06
N ASP A 73 -2.64 5.86 11.06
CA ASP A 73 -2.66 7.33 11.19
C ASP A 73 -3.71 7.79 12.23
N ALA A 74 -4.87 7.12 12.29
CA ALA A 74 -5.90 7.41 13.29
C ALA A 74 -5.41 7.15 14.71
N LEU A 75 -4.75 6.02 14.96
CA LEU A 75 -4.22 5.67 16.29
C LEU A 75 -3.05 6.55 16.72
N VAL A 76 -2.17 6.93 15.79
CA VAL A 76 -1.09 7.90 16.05
C VAL A 76 -1.67 9.26 16.45
N LYS A 77 -2.76 9.70 15.80
CA LYS A 77 -3.44 10.96 16.11
C LYS A 77 -4.22 10.90 17.43
N GLU A 78 -4.91 9.79 17.70
CA GLU A 78 -5.66 9.58 18.94
C GLU A 78 -4.75 9.60 20.19
N ARG A 79 -3.52 9.10 20.05
CA ARG A 79 -2.52 9.06 21.11
C ARG A 79 -1.62 10.30 21.17
N ASN A 80 -1.89 11.34 20.38
CA ASN A 80 -1.08 12.57 20.28
C ASN A 80 0.42 12.30 20.02
N LEU A 81 0.73 11.28 19.22
CA LEU A 81 2.12 10.90 18.91
C LEU A 81 2.70 11.67 17.70
N ALA A 82 1.89 12.50 17.03
CA ALA A 82 2.27 13.32 15.87
C ALA A 82 1.52 14.65 15.84
#